data_AF-A0A1B7MTN4-F1
#
_entry.id   AF-A0A1B7MTN4-F1
#
_cell.length_a   1.000
_cell.length_b   1.000
_cell.length_c   1.000
_cell.angle_alpha   90.00
_cell.angle_beta   90.00
_cell.angle_gamma   90.00
#
_symmetry.space_group_name_H-M   'P 1'
#
loop_
_entity.id
_entity.type
_entity.pdbx_description
1 polymer ?
#
loop_
_entity_poly.entity_id
_entity_poly.type
_entity_poly.pdbx_seq_one_letter_code
_entity_poly.pdbx_strand_id
1 'polypeptide(L)'
;MPCYHTISSGHDVSTHLREVRNGHGSDDMLVYCTWNGCLRVFKKESLARHVQATHLLIRYTCDTCNQSFSRKYGLNVHKRTCPGSQQ
;
A
#
# COMPACT_ATOMS: atom_id res chain seq x y z
N MET A 1 5.62 15.20 18.48
CA MET A 1 6.72 14.20 18.43
C MET A 1 6.44 13.26 17.27
N PRO A 2 7.11 13.39 16.11
CA PRO A 2 6.99 12.41 15.03
C PRO A 2 7.78 11.16 15.44
N CYS A 3 7.11 10.01 15.47
CA CYS A 3 7.74 8.74 15.78
C CYS A 3 8.77 8.37 14.69
N TYR A 4 10.06 8.52 15.01
CA TYR A 4 11.18 8.13 14.15
C TYR A 4 11.52 6.64 14.26
N HIS A 5 10.59 5.78 14.68
CA HIS A 5 10.90 4.36 14.81
C HIS A 5 11.18 3.78 13.42
N THR A 6 12.48 3.63 13.18
CA THR A 6 13.07 2.95 12.05
C THR A 6 12.41 1.58 11.98
N ILE A 7 11.85 1.25 10.82
CA ILE A 7 11.21 -0.03 10.53
C ILE A 7 12.32 -1.08 10.48
N SER A 8 12.87 -1.43 11.64
CA SER A 8 13.71 -2.60 11.84
C SER A 8 12.76 -3.73 12.22
N SER A 9 12.84 -4.81 11.46
CA SER A 9 12.05 -6.03 11.62
C SER A 9 10.57 -5.92 11.21
N GLY A 10 10.32 -5.94 9.89
CA GLY A 10 9.12 -6.57 9.32
C GLY A 10 7.75 -6.20 9.90
N HIS A 11 7.55 -4.96 10.35
CA HIS A 11 6.29 -4.56 10.97
C HIS A 11 5.16 -4.53 9.93
N ASP A 12 4.35 -5.58 10.02
CA ASP A 12 3.12 -5.80 9.28
C ASP A 12 2.25 -4.54 9.34
N VAL A 13 1.94 -3.99 8.17
CA VAL A 13 1.00 -2.86 7.98
C VAL A 13 -0.33 -3.10 8.72
N SER A 14 -0.63 -4.38 8.96
CA SER A 14 -1.68 -4.94 9.81
C SER A 14 -1.78 -4.32 11.22
N THR A 15 -0.65 -3.90 11.81
CA THR A 15 -0.61 -3.28 13.16
C THR A 15 -1.22 -1.89 13.18
N HIS A 16 -1.33 -1.24 12.01
CA HIS A 16 -1.96 0.06 11.84
C HIS A 16 -3.43 -0.03 11.43
N LEU A 17 -4.04 -1.23 11.46
CA LEU A 17 -5.45 -1.44 11.15
C LEU A 17 -6.25 -1.50 12.46
N ARG A 18 -7.33 -0.73 12.54
CA ARG A 18 -8.35 -0.92 13.57
C ARG A 18 -9.68 -1.23 12.89
N GLU A 19 -10.27 -2.34 13.30
CA GLU A 19 -11.46 -2.94 12.71
C GLU A 19 -12.72 -2.23 13.21
N VAL A 20 -13.51 -1.68 12.28
CA VAL A 20 -14.81 -1.08 12.59
C VAL A 20 -15.92 -2.00 12.11
N ARG A 21 -16.66 -2.58 13.06
CA ARG A 21 -17.88 -3.36 12.78
C ARG A 21 -19.03 -2.36 12.62
N ASN A 22 -19.27 -1.88 11.39
CA ASN A 22 -20.50 -1.16 11.13
C ASN A 22 -21.65 -2.16 11.18
N GLY A 23 -22.59 -1.94 12.10
CA GLY A 23 -23.72 -2.82 12.40
C GLY A 23 -24.80 -2.91 11.31
N HIS A 24 -24.41 -3.02 10.05
CA HIS A 24 -25.31 -3.24 8.92
C HIS A 24 -24.81 -4.43 8.08
N GLY A 25 -25.08 -5.64 8.59
CA GLY A 25 -25.43 -6.88 7.87
C GLY A 25 -24.78 -7.23 6.53
N SER A 26 -23.57 -6.75 6.25
CA SER A 26 -22.82 -7.07 5.04
C SER A 26 -21.38 -7.28 5.44
N ASP A 27 -20.78 -8.33 4.88
CA ASP A 27 -19.41 -8.82 5.11
C ASP A 27 -18.33 -7.83 4.61
N ASP A 28 -18.57 -6.53 4.75
CA ASP A 28 -17.68 -5.48 4.30
C ASP A 28 -16.90 -4.95 5.51
N MET A 29 -15.91 -5.75 5.91
CA MET A 29 -14.98 -5.42 7.00
C MET A 29 -14.09 -4.24 6.60
N LEU A 30 -14.48 -3.04 7.06
CA LEU A 30 -13.75 -1.81 6.84
C LEU A 30 -12.76 -1.53 7.99
N VAL A 31 -11.67 -0.87 7.65
CA VAL A 31 -10.57 -0.51 8.55
C VAL A 31 -10.15 0.94 8.30
N TYR A 32 -9.86 1.68 9.37
CA TYR A 32 -9.34 3.03 9.25
C TYR A 32 -7.82 3.05 9.24
N CYS A 33 -7.26 3.93 8.41
CA CYS A 33 -5.84 4.23 8.45
C CYS A 33 -5.53 4.94 9.78
N THR A 34 -4.68 4.35 10.60
CA THR A 34 -4.22 4.97 11.86
C THR A 34 -2.95 5.80 11.69
N TRP A 35 -2.51 6.01 10.45
CA TRP A 35 -1.32 6.83 10.19
C TRP A 35 -1.56 8.26 10.61
N ASN A 36 -0.57 8.87 11.27
CA ASN A 36 -0.70 10.20 11.85
C ASN A 36 -1.07 11.25 10.77
N GLY A 37 -2.25 11.86 10.91
CA GLY A 37 -2.80 12.82 9.94
C GLY A 37 -3.61 12.21 8.78
N CYS A 38 -3.85 10.89 8.78
CA CYS A 38 -4.70 10.21 7.82
C CYS A 38 -6.02 9.76 8.49
N LEU A 39 -7.16 10.15 7.91
CA LEU A 39 -8.51 9.82 8.43
C LEU A 39 -9.33 9.03 7.41
N ARG A 40 -8.66 8.26 6.55
CA ARG A 40 -9.33 7.52 5.47
C ARG A 40 -9.71 6.12 5.90
N VAL A 41 -10.86 5.65 5.41
CA VAL A 41 -11.40 4.31 5.66
C VAL A 41 -11.36 3.50 4.37
N PHE A 42 -10.91 2.26 4.45
CA PHE A 42 -10.80 1.34 3.32
C PHE A 42 -11.13 -0.10 3.76
N LYS A 43 -11.32 -1.00 2.80
CA LYS A 43 -11.29 -2.45 3.06
C LYS A 43 -9.89 -2.88 3.50
N LYS A 44 -9.78 -3.98 4.26
CA LYS A 44 -8.51 -4.52 4.79
C LYS A 44 -7.39 -4.61 3.74
N GLU A 45 -7.71 -5.21 2.59
CA GLU A 45 -6.81 -5.37 1.44
C GLU A 45 -6.38 -4.03 0.79
N SER A 46 -7.28 -3.04 0.80
CA SER A 46 -7.06 -1.75 0.17
C SER A 46 -6.27 -0.81 1.08
N LEU A 47 -6.43 -0.94 2.40
CA LEU A 47 -5.68 -0.15 3.37
C LEU A 47 -4.18 -0.47 3.31
N ALA A 48 -3.82 -1.75 3.21
CA ALA A 48 -2.41 -2.15 3.05
C ALA A 48 -1.75 -1.45 1.86
N ARG A 49 -2.43 -1.45 0.70
CA ARG A 49 -1.97 -0.76 -0.51
C ARG A 49 -1.91 0.76 -0.33
N HIS A 50 -2.89 1.36 0.35
CA HIS A 50 -2.89 2.80 0.65
C HIS A 50 -1.66 3.20 1.47
N VAL A 51 -1.38 2.47 2.56
CA VAL A 51 -0.24 2.77 3.43
C VAL A 51 1.07 2.64 2.66
N GLN A 52 1.24 1.57 1.89
CA GLN A 52 2.44 1.38 1.08
C GLN A 52 2.68 2.54 0.10
N ALA A 53 1.65 2.97 -0.63
CA ALA A 53 1.81 3.99 -1.67
C ALA A 53 1.86 5.44 -1.12
N THR A 54 1.09 5.74 -0.07
CA THR A 54 0.93 7.11 0.46
C THR A 54 1.90 7.40 1.60
N HIS A 55 2.10 6.45 2.51
CA HIS A 55 2.85 6.68 3.74
C HIS A 55 4.27 6.17 3.67
N LEU A 56 4.45 4.97 3.13
CA LEU A 56 5.78 4.39 2.91
C LEU A 56 6.41 4.83 1.58
N LEU A 57 5.63 5.50 0.72
CA LEU A 57 6.02 5.95 -0.62
C LEU A 57 6.66 4.83 -1.45
N ILE A 58 6.26 3.58 -1.21
CA ILE A 58 6.76 2.41 -1.91
C ILE A 58 6.29 2.51 -3.36
N ARG A 59 7.28 2.61 -4.26
CA ARG A 59 7.08 2.58 -5.70
C ARG A 59 7.79 1.36 -6.26
N TYR A 60 7.16 0.77 -7.26
CA TYR A 60 7.65 -0.36 -8.01
C TYR A 60 8.29 0.16 -9.28
N THR A 61 9.61 0.25 -9.28
CA THR A 61 10.38 0.74 -10.42
C THR A 61 10.66 -0.41 -11.37
N CYS A 62 10.58 -0.15 -12.67
CA CYS A 62 11.06 -1.09 -13.67
C CYS A 62 12.58 -0.97 -13.78
N ASP A 63 13.31 -2.06 -13.52
CA ASP A 63 14.77 -2.08 -13.56
C ASP A 63 15.33 -1.79 -14.98
N THR A 64 14.48 -1.93 -16.00
CA THR A 64 14.88 -1.87 -17.40
C THR A 64 14.71 -0.48 -18.01
N CYS A 65 13.64 0.25 -17.68
CA CYS A 65 13.36 1.59 -18.21
C CYS A 65 13.27 2.65 -17.11
N ASN A 66 13.50 2.26 -15.85
CA ASN A 66 13.41 3.09 -14.66
C ASN A 66 12.04 3.75 -14.41
N GLN A 67 10.98 3.26 -15.07
CA GLN A 67 9.63 3.81 -14.88
C GLN A 67 9.05 3.38 -13.53
N SER A 68 8.55 4.34 -12.76
CA SER A 68 8.02 4.13 -11.41
C SER A 68 6.51 3.92 -11.42
N PHE A 69 6.04 2.87 -10.76
CA PHE A 69 4.62 2.54 -10.61
C PHE A 69 4.20 2.53 -9.14
N SER A 70 2.98 2.97 -8.84
CA SER A 70 2.41 2.90 -7.49
C SER A 70 1.90 1.51 -7.09
N ARG A 71 1.87 0.55 -8.03
CA ARG A 71 1.34 -0.80 -7.82
C ARG A 71 2.18 -1.86 -8.52
N LYS A 72 2.39 -3.00 -7.86
CA LYS A 72 3.09 -4.18 -8.40
C LYS A 72 2.45 -4.72 -9.68
N TYR A 73 1.11 -4.76 -9.72
CA TYR A 73 0.37 -5.19 -10.92
C TYR A 73 0.69 -4.32 -12.13
N GLY A 74 0.74 -2.99 -11.95
CA GLY A 74 1.10 -2.05 -13.02
C GLY A 74 2.50 -2.29 -13.55
N LEU A 75 3.47 -2.49 -12.66
CA LEU A 75 4.82 -2.89 -13.05
C LEU A 75 4.82 -4.22 -13.81
N ASN A 76 4.09 -5.23 -13.35
CA ASN A 76 4.07 -6.55 -13.99
C ASN A 76 3.48 -6.51 -15.41
N VAL A 77 2.42 -5.74 -15.62
CA VAL A 77 1.86 -5.51 -16.96
C VAL A 77 2.85 -4.73 -17.81
N HIS A 78 3.44 -3.66 -17.25
CA HIS A 78 4.46 -2.87 -17.93
C HIS A 78 5.67 -3.70 -18.35
N LYS A 79 6.14 -4.64 -17.53
CA LYS A 79 7.28 -5.52 -17.85
C LYS A 79 7.08 -6.31 -19.15
N ARG A 80 5.84 -6.59 -19.56
CA ARG A 80 5.54 -7.28 -20.83
C ARG A 80 5.60 -6.35 -22.05
N THR A 81 5.38 -5.05 -21.85
CA THR A 81 5.35 -4.04 -22.90
C THR A 81 6.50 -3.05 -22.74
N CYS A 82 7.51 -3.38 -21.94
CA CYS A 82 8.60 -2.48 -21.63
C CYS A 82 9.48 -2.38 -22.88
N PRO A 83 9.69 -1.18 -23.45
CA PRO A 83 10.49 -1.06 -24.67
C PRO A 83 11.94 -1.52 -24.47
N GLY A 84 12.44 -1.60 -23.23
CA GLY A 84 13.77 -2.14 -22.93
C GLY A 84 13.81 -3.63 -22.57
N SER A 85 12.67 -4.32 -22.44
CA SER A 85 12.65 -5.76 -22.11
C SER A 85 12.85 -6.67 -23.32
N GLN A 86 12.92 -6.10 -24.53
CA GLN A 86 13.38 -6.80 -25.71
C GLN A 86 14.90 -6.62 -25.83
N GLN A 87 15.64 -7.53 -25.21
CA GLN A 87 17.05 -7.79 -25.53
C GLN A 87 17.18 -9.26 -25.89
#